data_AF-A0A3G4W4Y1-F1
#
_entry.id   AF-A0A3G4W4Y1-F1
#
_cell.length_a   1.000
_cell.length_b   1.000
_cell.length_c   1.000
_cell.angle_alpha   90.00
_cell.angle_beta   90.00
_cell.angle_gamma   90.00
#
_symmetry.space_group_name_H-M   'P 1'
#
loop_
_entity.id
_entity.type
_entity.pdbx_description
1 polymer ?
#
loop_
_entity_poly.entity_id
_entity_poly.type
_entity_poly.pdbx_seq_one_letter_code
_entity_poly.pdbx_strand_id
1 'polypeptide(L)'
;MKATAGSQPGRHTQAQAQAMKDVIFALGWGQSQKIELDPALRVPLATALADYAPDVHEMLAGLDNEYIVNAGDNKSPWEAGGTYHLSVWNSVLTKTLRAVAVDPQAYALLRMAETRTAAGQLAAVPADATGVDLSLPPTKNARALGILDGIADAATSQDADQARKWHAAVFDRLITEQADQAEPAGRLTATWLQELKNTPEQQRAERLHTQGVDMARTWAQTRTMDEPTRQELLTKVENSARNAHEEVKH
;
A
#
# COMPACT_ATOMS: atom_id res chain seq x y z
N MET A 1 4.88 -16.47 -22.19
CA MET A 1 6.18 -15.96 -21.71
C MET A 1 6.08 -15.89 -20.19
N LYS A 2 6.82 -16.73 -19.44
CA LYS A 2 6.80 -16.70 -17.96
C LYS A 2 7.74 -15.58 -17.52
N ALA A 3 7.22 -14.58 -16.82
CA ALA A 3 8.06 -13.61 -16.12
C ALA A 3 8.90 -14.38 -15.09
N THR A 4 10.21 -14.31 -15.20
CA THR A 4 11.14 -14.88 -14.22
C THR A 4 11.09 -14.00 -12.97
N ALA A 5 10.30 -14.41 -11.98
CA ALA A 5 10.49 -13.98 -10.60
C ALA A 5 11.94 -14.34 -10.21
N GLY A 6 12.65 -13.41 -9.57
CA GLY A 6 14.01 -13.63 -9.10
C GLY A 6 14.12 -14.86 -8.18
N SER A 7 15.34 -15.30 -7.90
CA SER A 7 15.63 -16.48 -7.06
C SER A 7 15.12 -16.36 -5.61
N GLN A 8 14.70 -15.17 -5.17
CA GLN A 8 14.04 -14.91 -3.89
C GLN A 8 12.96 -13.83 -4.06
N PRO A 9 11.74 -14.00 -3.50
CA PRO A 9 10.70 -12.97 -3.52
C PRO A 9 11.20 -11.64 -2.97
N GLY A 10 10.82 -10.52 -3.60
CA GLY A 10 11.22 -9.18 -3.18
C GLY A 10 12.70 -8.81 -3.40
N ARG A 11 13.51 -9.68 -4.04
CA ARG A 11 14.87 -9.33 -4.48
C ARG A 11 14.94 -9.18 -5.98
N HIS A 12 15.37 -8.00 -6.40
CA HIS A 12 15.37 -7.58 -7.79
C HIS A 12 16.77 -7.24 -8.26
N THR A 13 17.09 -7.66 -9.48
CA THR A 13 18.26 -7.18 -10.21
C THR A 13 18.01 -5.76 -10.74
N GLN A 14 19.08 -5.02 -11.05
CA GLN A 14 18.96 -3.70 -11.66
C GLN A 14 18.08 -3.70 -12.92
N ALA A 15 18.22 -4.74 -13.77
CA ALA A 15 17.44 -4.86 -14.99
C ALA A 15 15.95 -5.09 -14.73
N GLN A 16 15.59 -5.87 -13.70
CA GLN A 16 14.20 -6.06 -13.29
C GLN A 16 13.60 -4.76 -12.75
N ALA A 17 14.32 -4.06 -11.88
CA ALA A 17 13.87 -2.79 -11.31
C ALA A 17 13.72 -1.71 -12.39
N GLN A 18 14.64 -1.65 -13.36
CA GLN A 18 14.56 -0.73 -14.49
C GLN A 18 13.37 -1.06 -15.37
N ALA A 19 13.15 -2.33 -15.71
CA ALA A 19 12.01 -2.73 -16.53
C ALA A 19 10.67 -2.38 -15.87
N MET A 20 10.55 -2.59 -14.56
CA MET A 20 9.36 -2.19 -13.81
C MET A 20 9.16 -0.67 -13.81
N LYS A 21 10.24 0.09 -13.56
CA LYS A 21 10.23 1.56 -13.63
C LYS A 21 9.79 2.06 -15.01
N ASP A 22 10.30 1.47 -16.08
CA ASP A 22 9.94 1.83 -17.46
C ASP A 22 8.46 1.55 -17.74
N VAL A 23 7.92 0.43 -17.26
CA VAL A 23 6.48 0.11 -17.37
C VAL A 23 5.64 1.16 -16.64
N ILE A 24 6.01 1.53 -15.41
CA ILE A 24 5.28 2.52 -14.61
C ILE A 24 5.31 3.90 -15.30
N PHE A 25 6.46 4.32 -15.84
CA PHE A 25 6.56 5.56 -16.60
C PHE A 25 5.76 5.52 -17.90
N ALA A 26 5.84 4.43 -18.67
CA ALA A 26 5.10 4.29 -19.91
C ALA A 26 3.58 4.42 -19.70
N LEU A 27 3.06 3.95 -18.56
CA LEU A 27 1.66 4.09 -18.19
C LEU A 27 1.36 5.49 -17.64
N GLY A 28 2.12 5.96 -16.65
CA GLY A 28 1.80 7.15 -15.86
C GLY A 28 2.25 8.50 -16.43
N TRP A 29 3.16 8.54 -17.41
CA TRP A 29 3.78 9.78 -17.93
C TRP A 29 2.88 10.58 -18.92
N GLY A 30 1.67 10.11 -19.21
CA GLY A 30 0.73 10.80 -20.09
C GLY A 30 0.02 12.01 -19.48
N GLN A 31 -0.36 12.97 -20.34
CA GLN A 31 -1.21 14.12 -19.97
C GLN A 31 -2.66 13.69 -19.65
N SER A 32 -3.09 12.54 -20.15
CA SER A 32 -4.41 12.00 -19.82
C SER A 32 -4.49 11.66 -18.33
N GLN A 33 -5.60 12.03 -17.71
CA GLN A 33 -5.94 11.63 -16.34
C GLN A 33 -6.43 10.18 -16.28
N LYS A 34 -6.84 9.60 -17.41
CA LYS A 34 -7.30 8.22 -17.52
C LYS A 34 -6.34 7.42 -18.39
N ILE A 35 -5.83 6.33 -17.84
CA ILE A 35 -5.04 5.33 -18.56
C ILE A 35 -5.98 4.16 -18.82
N GLU A 36 -6.19 3.83 -20.09
CA GLU A 36 -6.88 2.61 -20.47
C GLU A 36 -5.88 1.46 -20.46
N LEU A 37 -5.97 0.60 -19.45
CA LEU A 37 -5.19 -0.63 -19.35
C LEU A 37 -6.08 -1.81 -19.75
N ASP A 38 -5.59 -2.62 -20.69
CA ASP A 38 -6.22 -3.88 -21.09
C ASP A 38 -6.56 -4.70 -19.84
N PRO A 39 -7.82 -5.16 -19.66
CA PRO A 39 -8.22 -5.97 -18.52
C PRO A 39 -7.30 -7.17 -18.25
N ALA A 40 -6.76 -7.80 -19.30
CA ALA A 40 -5.85 -8.94 -19.17
C ALA A 40 -4.50 -8.60 -18.51
N LEU A 41 -4.11 -7.31 -18.47
CA LEU A 41 -2.85 -6.84 -17.89
C LEU A 41 -2.97 -6.39 -16.44
N ARG A 42 -4.18 -6.11 -15.93
CA ARG A 42 -4.39 -5.51 -14.60
C ARG A 42 -3.89 -6.41 -13.47
N VAL A 43 -4.35 -7.66 -13.42
CA VAL A 43 -3.93 -8.62 -12.38
C VAL A 43 -2.45 -8.98 -12.47
N PRO A 44 -1.87 -9.28 -13.66
CA PRO A 44 -0.42 -9.49 -13.78
C PRO A 44 0.41 -8.29 -13.32
N LEU A 45 0.01 -7.06 -13.68
CA LEU A 45 0.72 -5.86 -13.26
C LEU A 45 0.59 -5.61 -11.74
N ALA A 46 -0.59 -5.78 -11.16
CA ALA A 46 -0.77 -5.73 -9.71
C ALA A 46 0.09 -6.76 -8.97
N THR A 47 0.19 -7.97 -9.52
CA THR A 47 1.03 -9.03 -8.95
C THR A 47 2.50 -8.63 -8.99
N ALA A 48 2.97 -8.07 -10.11
CA ALA A 48 4.33 -7.61 -10.25
C ALA A 48 4.62 -6.42 -9.30
N LEU A 49 3.72 -5.44 -9.20
CA LEU A 49 3.83 -4.31 -8.27
C LEU A 49 3.83 -4.76 -6.79
N ALA A 50 3.04 -5.79 -6.45
CA ALA A 50 3.03 -6.38 -5.11
C ALA A 50 4.37 -7.03 -4.73
N ASP A 51 5.18 -7.47 -5.69
CA ASP A 51 6.54 -7.98 -5.45
C ASP A 51 7.56 -6.83 -5.22
N TYR A 52 7.17 -5.58 -5.51
CA TYR A 52 7.89 -4.35 -5.16
C TYR A 52 7.22 -3.61 -3.99
N ALA A 53 6.45 -4.30 -3.14
CA ALA A 53 5.66 -3.64 -2.09
C ALA A 53 6.45 -2.67 -1.18
N PRO A 54 7.70 -2.93 -0.77
CA PRO A 54 8.49 -1.95 -0.03
C PRO A 54 8.71 -0.64 -0.80
N ASP A 55 9.07 -0.72 -2.08
CA ASP A 55 9.29 0.46 -2.93
C ASP A 55 7.98 1.20 -3.19
N VAL A 56 6.91 0.45 -3.48
CA VAL A 56 5.56 1.00 -3.68
C VAL A 56 5.10 1.73 -2.42
N HIS A 57 5.28 1.14 -1.24
CA HIS A 57 4.98 1.76 0.03
C HIS A 57 5.70 3.10 0.19
N GLU A 58 7.02 3.13 -0.02
CA GLU A 58 7.80 4.37 0.16
C GLU A 58 7.43 5.46 -0.84
N MET A 59 7.14 5.09 -2.09
CA MET A 59 6.63 6.01 -3.10
C MET A 59 5.24 6.55 -2.77
N LEU A 60 4.34 5.72 -2.22
CA LEU A 60 3.00 6.15 -1.78
C LEU A 60 3.10 7.05 -0.55
N ALA A 61 3.86 6.65 0.46
CA ALA A 61 4.12 7.46 1.63
C ALA A 61 4.74 8.81 1.24
N GLY A 62 5.71 8.83 0.32
CA GLY A 62 6.32 10.08 -0.16
C GLY A 62 7.03 10.87 0.93
N LEU A 63 7.50 10.19 1.99
CA LEU A 63 8.19 10.78 3.12
C LEU A 63 9.68 10.40 3.17
N ASP A 64 10.11 9.45 2.33
CA ASP A 64 11.51 9.04 2.26
C ASP A 64 12.29 9.84 1.23
N ASN A 65 13.34 10.53 1.69
CA ASN A 65 14.13 11.40 0.83
C ASN A 65 14.87 10.62 -0.27
N GLU A 66 15.31 9.38 -0.03
CA GLU A 66 16.00 8.58 -1.05
C GLU A 66 15.07 8.26 -2.22
N TYR A 67 13.81 7.94 -1.93
CA TYR A 67 12.80 7.72 -2.95
C TYR A 67 12.45 9.02 -3.70
N ILE A 68 12.35 10.16 -2.99
CA ILE A 68 12.04 11.45 -3.61
C ILE A 68 13.14 11.87 -4.61
N VAL A 69 14.42 11.75 -4.24
CA VAL A 69 15.53 12.20 -5.12
C VAL A 69 15.77 11.27 -6.31
N ASN A 70 15.34 10.02 -6.22
CA ASN A 70 15.48 8.99 -7.27
C ASN A 70 14.23 8.77 -8.13
N ALA A 71 13.19 9.59 -7.95
CA ALA A 71 11.89 9.44 -8.63
C ALA A 71 11.89 9.81 -10.12
N GLY A 72 12.91 10.51 -10.63
CA GLY A 72 12.97 10.94 -12.03
C GLY A 72 13.11 9.79 -13.03
N ASP A 73 12.64 9.98 -14.26
CA ASP A 73 12.82 9.04 -15.39
C ASP A 73 14.30 8.87 -15.77
N ASN A 74 15.09 9.94 -15.61
CA ASN A 74 16.53 9.96 -15.80
C ASN A 74 17.34 9.34 -14.63
N LYS A 75 16.68 8.81 -13.60
CA LYS A 75 17.34 8.17 -12.45
C LYS A 75 17.28 6.65 -12.58
N SER A 76 18.44 6.01 -12.59
CA SER A 76 18.50 4.55 -12.56
C SER A 76 18.06 4.00 -11.19
N PRO A 77 17.53 2.77 -11.13
CA PRO A 77 17.43 1.99 -9.90
C PRO A 77 18.76 1.97 -9.14
N TRP A 78 18.70 1.94 -7.82
CA TRP A 78 19.88 1.91 -6.94
C TRP A 78 19.90 0.64 -6.10
N GLU A 79 21.10 0.24 -5.70
CA GLU A 79 21.28 -0.94 -4.84
C GLU A 79 21.29 -0.53 -3.37
N ALA A 80 20.45 -1.16 -2.57
CA ALA A 80 20.51 -1.10 -1.10
C ALA A 80 20.00 -2.42 -0.50
N GLY A 81 20.52 -2.82 0.65
CA GLY A 81 20.05 -4.03 1.35
C GLY A 81 20.16 -5.34 0.56
N GLY A 82 21.02 -5.40 -0.47
CA GLY A 82 21.19 -6.58 -1.33
C GLY A 82 20.07 -6.78 -2.35
N THR A 83 19.32 -5.72 -2.69
CA THR A 83 18.34 -5.67 -3.77
C THR A 83 18.45 -4.33 -4.52
N TYR A 84 17.89 -4.25 -5.72
CA TYR A 84 17.69 -2.97 -6.41
C TYR A 84 16.31 -2.40 -6.12
N HIS A 85 16.30 -1.14 -5.72
CA HIS A 85 15.12 -0.33 -5.50
C HIS A 85 14.82 0.54 -6.72
N LEU A 86 13.54 0.82 -6.94
CA LEU A 86 13.07 1.79 -7.91
C LEU A 86 12.23 2.87 -7.24
N SER A 87 12.23 4.04 -7.87
CA SER A 87 11.32 5.12 -7.52
C SER A 87 10.81 5.81 -8.78
N VAL A 88 9.56 6.24 -8.75
CA VAL A 88 8.92 7.11 -9.74
C VAL A 88 8.22 8.26 -9.01
N TRP A 89 7.82 9.31 -9.73
CA TRP A 89 6.99 10.35 -9.13
C TRP A 89 5.68 9.76 -8.60
N ASN A 90 5.26 10.20 -7.40
CA ASN A 90 4.03 9.72 -6.78
C ASN A 90 2.80 9.90 -7.72
N SER A 91 2.75 10.99 -8.50
CA SER A 91 1.71 11.22 -9.51
C SER A 91 1.70 10.19 -10.65
N VAL A 92 2.87 9.68 -11.05
CA VAL A 92 3.01 8.63 -12.08
C VAL A 92 2.56 7.29 -11.49
N LEU A 93 2.98 6.98 -10.25
CA LEU A 93 2.58 5.76 -9.56
C LEU A 93 1.07 5.73 -9.32
N THR A 94 0.49 6.76 -8.72
CA THR A 94 -0.95 6.82 -8.41
C THR A 94 -1.83 6.70 -9.65
N LYS A 95 -1.46 7.36 -10.77
CA LYS A 95 -2.14 7.15 -12.07
C LYS A 95 -2.10 5.68 -12.51
N THR A 96 -0.93 5.05 -12.42
CA THR A 96 -0.75 3.63 -12.77
C THR A 96 -1.62 2.73 -11.89
N LEU A 97 -1.61 2.96 -10.57
CA LEU A 97 -2.42 2.19 -9.62
C LEU A 97 -3.92 2.38 -9.85
N ARG A 98 -4.38 3.60 -10.19
CA ARG A 98 -5.79 3.86 -10.57
C ARG A 98 -6.22 3.04 -11.77
N ALA A 99 -5.37 2.92 -12.79
CA ALA A 99 -5.66 2.13 -13.99
C ALA A 99 -5.80 0.64 -13.68
N VAL A 100 -4.97 0.14 -12.76
CA VAL A 100 -4.97 -1.26 -12.31
C VAL A 100 -6.17 -1.54 -11.41
N ALA A 101 -6.50 -0.63 -10.49
CA ALA A 101 -7.53 -0.80 -9.45
C ALA A 101 -8.98 -0.84 -9.97
N VAL A 102 -9.21 -0.52 -11.25
CA VAL A 102 -10.51 -0.77 -11.90
C VAL A 102 -10.91 -2.25 -11.77
N ASP A 103 -9.93 -3.16 -11.73
CA ASP A 103 -10.16 -4.57 -11.39
C ASP A 103 -10.08 -4.78 -9.85
N PRO A 104 -11.16 -5.27 -9.20
CA PRO A 104 -11.18 -5.48 -7.74
C PRO A 104 -10.18 -6.54 -7.27
N GLN A 105 -9.87 -7.56 -8.08
CA GLN A 105 -8.86 -8.55 -7.72
C GLN A 105 -7.46 -7.94 -7.74
N ALA A 106 -7.18 -7.11 -8.74
CA ALA A 106 -5.91 -6.39 -8.85
C ALA A 106 -5.74 -5.41 -7.68
N TYR A 107 -6.79 -4.68 -7.31
CA TYR A 107 -6.78 -3.83 -6.12
C TYR A 107 -6.55 -4.63 -4.82
N ALA A 108 -7.25 -5.75 -4.64
CA ALA A 108 -7.10 -6.57 -3.44
C ALA A 108 -5.66 -7.12 -3.27
N LEU A 109 -4.97 -7.44 -4.37
CA LEU A 109 -3.55 -7.82 -4.34
C LEU A 109 -2.67 -6.68 -3.82
N LEU A 110 -2.83 -5.47 -4.38
CA LEU A 110 -2.09 -4.29 -3.95
C LEU A 110 -2.39 -3.94 -2.49
N ARG A 111 -3.67 -3.96 -2.09
CA ARG A 111 -4.13 -3.70 -0.72
C ARG A 111 -3.52 -4.68 0.26
N MET A 112 -3.49 -5.97 -0.07
CA MET A 112 -2.90 -6.98 0.81
C MET A 112 -1.37 -6.86 0.90
N ALA A 113 -0.70 -6.53 -0.21
CA ALA A 113 0.74 -6.29 -0.22
C ALA A 113 1.13 -5.08 0.65
N GLU A 114 0.38 -3.99 0.55
CA GLU A 114 0.53 -2.82 1.42
C GLU A 114 0.23 -3.16 2.88
N THR A 115 -0.83 -3.93 3.16
CA THR A 115 -1.17 -4.39 4.52
C THR A 115 -0.01 -5.14 5.17
N ARG A 116 0.63 -6.05 4.44
CA ARG A 116 1.77 -6.83 4.93
C ARG A 116 3.00 -5.95 5.14
N THR A 117 3.26 -5.03 4.22
CA THR A 117 4.37 -4.07 4.31
C THR A 117 4.20 -3.17 5.52
N ALA A 118 3.01 -2.59 5.70
CA ALA A 118 2.67 -1.77 6.85
C ALA A 118 2.84 -2.53 8.18
N ALA A 119 2.33 -3.77 8.26
CA ALA A 119 2.53 -4.62 9.43
C ALA A 119 4.02 -4.89 9.70
N GLY A 120 4.80 -5.13 8.65
CA GLY A 120 6.25 -5.29 8.71
C GLY A 120 6.95 -4.06 9.27
N GLN A 121 6.61 -2.87 8.79
CA GLN A 121 7.18 -1.61 9.28
C GLN A 121 6.85 -1.36 10.75
N LEU A 122 5.61 -1.63 11.20
CA LEU A 122 5.24 -1.54 12.61
C LEU A 122 6.01 -2.54 13.48
N ALA A 123 6.13 -3.78 13.01
CA ALA A 123 6.86 -4.82 13.71
C ALA A 123 8.36 -4.52 13.84
N ALA A 124 8.94 -3.82 12.86
CA ALA A 124 10.35 -3.48 12.82
C ALA A 124 10.73 -2.30 13.73
N VAL A 125 9.76 -1.55 14.28
CA VAL A 125 10.06 -0.40 15.16
C VAL A 125 10.73 -0.87 16.46
N PRO A 126 11.96 -0.41 16.76
CA PRO A 126 12.67 -0.78 17.98
C PRO A 126 11.85 -0.51 19.24
N ALA A 127 11.99 -1.34 20.28
CA ALA A 127 11.20 -1.23 21.51
C ALA A 127 11.41 0.12 22.25
N ASP A 128 12.61 0.69 22.11
CA ASP A 128 13.06 1.94 22.70
C ASP A 128 12.94 3.16 21.75
N ALA A 129 12.34 2.98 20.57
CA ALA A 129 12.10 4.07 19.63
C ALA A 129 11.26 5.18 20.29
N THR A 130 11.67 6.43 20.08
CA THR A 130 10.98 7.64 20.56
C THR A 130 10.87 8.68 19.46
N GLY A 131 10.07 9.72 19.67
CA GLY A 131 9.98 10.85 18.75
C GLY A 131 9.60 10.46 17.32
N VAL A 132 10.43 10.87 16.35
CA VAL A 132 10.20 10.61 14.92
C VAL A 132 10.32 9.13 14.60
N ASP A 133 11.27 8.41 15.17
CA ASP A 133 11.47 6.98 14.89
C ASP A 133 10.28 6.12 15.35
N LEU A 134 9.61 6.55 16.43
CA LEU A 134 8.37 5.91 16.89
C LEU A 134 7.17 6.26 16.01
N SER A 135 7.06 7.52 15.58
CA SER A 135 5.85 8.04 14.95
C SER A 135 5.86 7.96 13.43
N LEU A 136 7.02 7.90 12.78
CA LEU A 136 7.13 7.90 11.33
C LEU A 136 6.57 6.62 10.67
N PRO A 137 6.91 5.40 11.11
CA PRO A 137 6.38 4.18 10.49
C PRO A 137 4.84 4.08 10.46
N PRO A 138 4.10 4.25 11.58
CA PRO A 138 2.64 4.26 11.52
C PRO A 138 2.09 5.42 10.68
N THR A 139 2.78 6.57 10.63
CA THR A 139 2.37 7.72 9.80
C THR A 139 2.54 7.45 8.29
N LYS A 140 3.64 6.79 7.88
CA LYS A 140 3.89 6.33 6.51
C LYS A 140 2.83 5.31 6.07
N ASN A 141 2.58 4.30 6.91
CA ASN A 141 1.55 3.28 6.68
C ASN A 141 0.16 3.88 6.46
N ALA A 142 -0.23 4.81 7.33
CA ALA A 142 -1.52 5.48 7.24
C ALA A 142 -1.66 6.28 5.94
N ARG A 143 -0.60 6.96 5.52
CA ARG A 143 -0.54 7.70 4.26
C ARG A 143 -0.68 6.78 3.04
N ALA A 144 0.09 5.70 2.98
CA ALA A 144 0.05 4.75 1.88
C ALA A 144 -1.32 4.07 1.75
N LEU A 145 -1.92 3.64 2.86
CA LEU A 145 -3.27 3.08 2.89
C LEU A 145 -4.34 4.11 2.51
N GLY A 146 -4.22 5.37 2.98
CA GLY A 146 -5.12 6.46 2.61
C GLY A 146 -5.10 6.77 1.10
N ILE A 147 -3.94 6.69 0.45
CA ILE A 147 -3.86 6.79 -1.02
C ILE A 147 -4.60 5.63 -1.69
N LEU A 148 -4.42 4.40 -1.22
CA LEU A 148 -5.16 3.25 -1.76
C LEU A 148 -6.66 3.38 -1.54
N ASP A 149 -7.09 4.03 -0.47
CA ASP A 149 -8.50 4.35 -0.23
C ASP A 149 -9.03 5.34 -1.28
N GLY A 150 -8.28 6.42 -1.55
CA GLY A 150 -8.67 7.39 -2.60
C GLY A 150 -8.69 6.77 -4.00
N ILE A 151 -7.82 5.79 -4.26
CA ILE A 151 -7.84 4.99 -5.48
C ILE A 151 -9.10 4.12 -5.58
N ALA A 152 -9.54 3.51 -4.48
CA ALA A 152 -10.77 2.71 -4.44
C ALA A 152 -12.02 3.58 -4.70
N ASP A 153 -12.08 4.77 -4.08
CA ASP A 153 -13.13 5.76 -4.35
C ASP A 153 -13.15 6.16 -5.83
N ALA A 154 -11.98 6.45 -6.41
CA ALA A 154 -11.88 6.80 -7.82
C ALA A 154 -12.37 5.66 -8.75
N ALA A 155 -12.06 4.41 -8.43
CA ALA A 155 -12.47 3.23 -9.19
C ALA A 155 -13.99 2.98 -9.16
N THR A 156 -14.66 3.41 -8.09
CA THR A 156 -16.08 3.11 -7.83
C THR A 156 -17.03 4.31 -8.01
N SER A 157 -16.47 5.51 -8.25
CA SER A 157 -17.17 6.82 -8.25
C SER A 157 -18.38 6.99 -9.18
N GLN A 158 -18.64 6.09 -10.13
CA GLN A 158 -19.63 6.32 -11.20
C GLN A 158 -21.00 5.67 -10.97
N ASP A 159 -21.09 4.60 -10.16
CA ASP A 159 -22.34 3.85 -9.98
C ASP A 159 -22.35 3.09 -8.65
N ALA A 160 -23.39 3.29 -7.83
CA ALA A 160 -23.47 2.71 -6.49
C ALA A 160 -23.59 1.17 -6.48
N ASP A 161 -24.21 0.58 -7.49
CA ASP A 161 -24.34 -0.88 -7.59
C ASP A 161 -23.04 -1.53 -8.02
N GLN A 162 -22.32 -0.92 -8.97
CA GLN A 162 -20.97 -1.32 -9.36
C GLN A 162 -20.00 -1.13 -8.21
N ALA A 163 -20.08 -0.02 -7.46
CA ALA A 163 -19.28 0.21 -6.26
C ALA A 163 -19.47 -0.93 -5.25
N ARG A 164 -20.72 -1.28 -4.93
CA ARG A 164 -21.03 -2.39 -4.01
C ARG A 164 -20.46 -3.73 -4.50
N LYS A 165 -20.63 -4.05 -5.78
CA LYS A 165 -20.07 -5.28 -6.38
C LYS A 165 -18.54 -5.31 -6.35
N TRP A 166 -17.91 -4.17 -6.62
CA TRP A 166 -16.46 -4.02 -6.58
C TRP A 166 -15.93 -4.24 -5.16
N HIS A 167 -16.51 -3.58 -4.16
CA HIS A 167 -16.12 -3.76 -2.76
C HIS A 167 -16.34 -5.19 -2.25
N ALA A 168 -17.45 -5.83 -2.65
CA ALA A 168 -17.70 -7.23 -2.31
C ALA A 168 -16.61 -8.15 -2.90
N ALA A 169 -16.23 -7.95 -4.16
CA ALA A 169 -15.17 -8.74 -4.80
C ALA A 169 -13.78 -8.50 -4.17
N VAL A 170 -13.47 -7.26 -3.78
CA VAL A 170 -12.24 -6.94 -3.02
C VAL A 170 -12.25 -7.70 -1.69
N PHE A 171 -13.36 -7.63 -0.96
CA PHE A 171 -13.49 -8.27 0.34
C PHE A 171 -13.37 -9.79 0.25
N ASP A 172 -14.09 -10.42 -0.68
CA ASP A 172 -14.06 -11.87 -0.89
C ASP A 172 -12.64 -12.36 -1.17
N ARG A 173 -11.84 -11.57 -1.90
CA ARG A 173 -10.43 -11.87 -2.12
C ARG A 173 -9.61 -11.72 -0.84
N LEU A 174 -9.78 -10.63 -0.09
CA LEU A 174 -9.00 -10.35 1.13
C LEU A 174 -9.27 -11.37 2.25
N ILE A 175 -10.51 -11.80 2.47
CA ILE A 175 -10.81 -12.75 3.57
C ILE A 175 -10.22 -14.14 3.37
N THR A 176 -9.85 -14.50 2.14
CA THR A 176 -9.15 -15.76 1.86
C THR A 176 -7.67 -15.72 2.22
N GLU A 177 -7.12 -14.53 2.46
CA GLU A 177 -5.72 -14.36 2.84
C GLU A 177 -5.43 -14.92 4.22
N GLN A 178 -4.17 -15.36 4.34
CA GLN A 178 -3.61 -15.88 5.58
C GLN A 178 -2.31 -15.15 5.86
N ALA A 179 -1.95 -15.10 7.13
CA ALA A 179 -0.70 -14.55 7.61
C ALA A 179 -0.12 -15.48 8.67
N ASP A 180 1.21 -15.63 8.68
CA ASP A 180 1.90 -16.45 9.66
C ASP A 180 1.91 -15.75 11.03
N GLN A 181 1.10 -16.27 11.95
CA GLN A 181 0.97 -15.68 13.29
C GLN A 181 2.20 -15.91 14.18
N ALA A 182 3.19 -16.71 13.74
CA ALA A 182 4.47 -16.81 14.45
C ALA A 182 5.25 -15.49 14.40
N GLU A 183 5.14 -14.75 13.30
CA GLU A 183 5.84 -13.49 13.08
C GLU A 183 5.06 -12.29 13.67
N PRO A 184 5.72 -11.29 14.29
CA PRO A 184 5.04 -10.11 14.82
C PRO A 184 4.22 -9.36 13.77
N ALA A 185 4.75 -9.21 12.56
CA ALA A 185 4.03 -8.61 11.43
C ALA A 185 2.82 -9.47 11.03
N GLY A 186 2.98 -10.78 10.94
CA GLY A 186 1.90 -11.68 10.58
C GLY A 186 0.78 -11.74 11.62
N ARG A 187 1.07 -11.53 12.92
CA ARG A 187 0.03 -11.31 13.94
C ARG A 187 -0.78 -10.05 13.69
N LEU A 188 -0.13 -8.91 13.43
CA LEU A 188 -0.85 -7.67 13.11
C LEU A 188 -1.77 -7.84 11.90
N THR A 189 -1.25 -8.46 10.83
CA THR A 189 -2.04 -8.77 9.63
C THR A 189 -3.19 -9.73 9.94
N ALA A 190 -2.96 -10.80 10.70
CA ALA A 190 -3.99 -11.77 11.05
C ALA A 190 -5.09 -11.17 11.92
N THR A 191 -4.74 -10.32 12.89
CA THR A 191 -5.71 -9.59 13.73
C THR A 191 -6.61 -8.73 12.87
N TRP A 192 -6.04 -7.92 11.98
CA TRP A 192 -6.84 -7.08 11.07
C TRP A 192 -7.74 -7.92 10.14
N LEU A 193 -7.21 -9.00 9.54
CA LEU A 193 -8.02 -9.89 8.69
C LEU A 193 -9.18 -10.52 9.47
N GLN A 194 -8.97 -10.88 10.74
CA GLN A 194 -10.01 -11.46 11.58
C GLN A 194 -11.10 -10.44 11.92
N GLU A 195 -10.73 -9.21 12.23
CA GLU A 195 -11.67 -8.11 12.44
C GLU A 195 -12.47 -7.79 11.18
N LEU A 196 -11.79 -7.77 10.02
CA LEU A 196 -12.43 -7.57 8.72
C LEU A 196 -13.45 -8.68 8.43
N LYS A 197 -13.13 -9.95 8.69
CA LYS A 197 -14.06 -11.09 8.57
C LYS A 197 -15.30 -10.94 9.46
N ASN A 198 -15.12 -10.41 10.66
CA ASN A 198 -16.20 -10.20 11.63
C ASN A 198 -17.03 -8.93 11.35
N THR A 199 -16.61 -8.10 10.40
CA THR A 199 -17.29 -6.83 10.07
C THR A 199 -18.54 -7.08 9.20
N PRO A 200 -19.72 -6.54 9.60
CA PRO A 200 -20.94 -6.59 8.79
C PRO A 200 -20.73 -5.98 7.41
N GLU A 201 -21.41 -6.51 6.38
CA GLU A 201 -21.18 -6.12 4.98
C GLU A 201 -21.25 -4.60 4.76
N GLN A 202 -22.22 -3.94 5.39
CA GLN A 202 -22.46 -2.49 5.25
C GLN A 202 -21.33 -1.63 5.83
N GLN A 203 -20.46 -2.20 6.67
CA GLN A 203 -19.37 -1.50 7.37
C GLN A 203 -17.99 -1.85 6.79
N ARG A 204 -17.90 -2.77 5.83
CA ARG A 204 -16.60 -3.28 5.33
C ARG A 204 -15.80 -2.23 4.58
N ALA A 205 -16.45 -1.36 3.80
CA ALA A 205 -15.77 -0.28 3.10
C ALA A 205 -15.11 0.70 4.10
N GLU A 206 -15.88 1.15 5.11
CA GLU A 206 -15.35 1.97 6.21
C GLU A 206 -14.23 1.27 6.97
N ARG A 207 -14.30 -0.05 7.14
CA ARG A 207 -13.24 -0.84 7.78
C ARG A 207 -11.94 -0.85 6.98
N LEU A 208 -12.01 -0.74 5.65
CA LEU A 208 -10.83 -0.54 4.83
C LEU A 208 -10.27 0.87 5.09
N HIS A 209 -11.08 1.93 5.04
CA HIS A 209 -10.62 3.31 5.26
C HIS A 209 -9.91 3.52 6.61
N THR A 210 -10.36 2.82 7.64
CA THR A 210 -9.81 2.94 9.00
C THR A 210 -8.61 2.02 9.28
N GLN A 211 -8.22 1.18 8.32
CA GLN A 211 -7.21 0.14 8.50
C GLN A 211 -5.87 0.65 9.08
N GLY A 212 -5.31 1.73 8.51
CA GLY A 212 -4.02 2.24 8.96
C GLY A 212 -4.04 2.69 10.42
N VAL A 213 -5.14 3.32 10.83
CA VAL A 213 -5.38 3.77 12.21
C VAL A 213 -5.55 2.57 13.14
N ASP A 214 -6.32 1.56 12.73
CA ASP A 214 -6.58 0.38 13.56
C ASP A 214 -5.33 -0.49 13.77
N MET A 215 -4.52 -0.66 12.72
CA MET A 215 -3.24 -1.36 12.82
C MET A 215 -2.29 -0.60 13.75
N ALA A 216 -2.18 0.73 13.63
CA ALA A 216 -1.38 1.55 14.53
C ALA A 216 -1.88 1.48 15.98
N ARG A 217 -3.20 1.48 16.20
CA ARG A 217 -3.82 1.33 17.53
C ARG A 217 -3.46 -0.01 18.16
N THR A 218 -3.65 -1.10 17.43
CA THR A 218 -3.35 -2.47 17.88
C THR A 218 -1.87 -2.61 18.23
N TRP A 219 -1.00 -2.07 17.38
CA TRP A 219 0.44 -2.06 17.61
C TRP A 219 0.83 -1.25 18.86
N ALA A 220 0.30 -0.02 19.01
CA ALA A 220 0.59 0.83 20.15
C ALA A 220 0.10 0.22 21.48
N GLN A 221 -1.06 -0.46 21.47
CA GLN A 221 -1.57 -1.21 22.62
C GLN A 221 -0.65 -2.39 22.98
N THR A 222 -0.16 -3.13 21.99
CA THR A 222 0.77 -4.26 22.20
C THR A 222 2.09 -3.80 22.83
N ARG A 223 2.50 -2.55 22.55
CA ARG A 223 3.68 -1.92 23.14
C ARG A 223 3.44 -1.32 24.52
N THR A 224 2.22 -1.41 25.06
CA THR A 224 1.84 -0.84 26.36
C THR A 224 2.11 0.68 26.42
N MET A 225 1.95 1.38 25.29
CA MET A 225 2.15 2.82 25.21
C MET A 225 1.15 3.55 26.12
N ASP A 226 1.62 4.58 26.83
CA ASP A 226 0.77 5.40 27.70
C ASP A 226 -0.29 6.16 26.89
N GLU A 227 -1.41 6.49 27.55
CA GLU A 227 -2.57 7.10 26.87
C GLU A 227 -2.23 8.41 26.15
N PRO A 228 -1.54 9.39 26.78
CA PRO A 228 -1.17 10.63 26.09
C PRO A 228 -0.34 10.40 24.82
N THR A 229 0.74 9.60 24.90
CA THR A 229 1.59 9.31 23.75
C THR A 229 0.83 8.58 22.66
N ARG A 230 -0.02 7.62 23.03
CA ARG A 230 -0.85 6.88 22.07
C ARG A 230 -1.86 7.79 21.37
N GLN A 231 -2.52 8.69 22.09
CA GLN A 231 -3.50 9.61 21.51
C GLN A 231 -2.85 10.61 20.55
N GLU A 232 -1.67 11.15 20.91
CA GLU A 232 -0.90 12.03 20.03
C GLU A 232 -0.50 11.31 18.74
N LEU A 233 0.00 10.08 18.86
CA LEU A 233 0.36 9.25 17.72
C LEU A 233 -0.84 8.99 16.80
N LEU A 234 -1.97 8.54 17.36
CA LEU A 234 -3.16 8.20 16.58
C LEU A 234 -3.72 9.44 15.87
N THR A 235 -3.66 10.61 16.49
CA THR A 235 -4.05 11.88 15.84
C THR A 235 -3.17 12.19 14.62
N LYS A 236 -1.85 11.94 14.69
CA LYS A 236 -0.94 12.12 13.54
C LYS A 236 -1.26 11.12 12.42
N VAL A 237 -1.49 9.87 12.80
CA VAL A 237 -1.85 8.76 11.89
C VAL A 237 -3.15 9.04 11.15
N GLU A 238 -4.21 9.42 11.87
CA GLU A 238 -5.52 9.76 11.31
C GLU A 238 -5.43 10.95 10.34
N ASN A 239 -4.70 12.00 10.70
CA ASN A 239 -4.49 13.14 9.83
C ASN A 239 -3.71 12.78 8.56
N SER A 240 -2.69 11.92 8.68
CA SER A 240 -1.90 11.46 7.54
C SER A 240 -2.74 10.66 6.55
N ALA A 241 -3.52 9.69 7.03
CA ALA A 241 -4.45 8.91 6.20
C ALA A 241 -5.47 9.80 5.49
N ARG A 242 -6.12 10.70 6.23
CA ARG A 242 -7.14 11.62 5.68
C ARG A 242 -6.56 12.55 4.62
N ASN A 243 -5.41 13.18 4.87
CA ASN A 243 -4.80 14.08 3.90
C ASN A 243 -4.43 13.33 2.61
N ALA A 244 -3.85 12.14 2.75
CA ALA A 244 -3.41 11.31 1.63
C ALA A 244 -4.59 10.79 0.78
N HIS A 245 -5.71 10.47 1.42
CA HIS A 245 -6.96 10.13 0.75
C HIS A 245 -7.47 11.26 -0.15
N GLU A 246 -7.53 12.49 0.38
CA GLU A 246 -8.03 13.65 -0.37
C GLU A 246 -7.09 14.08 -1.51
N GLU A 247 -5.78 13.83 -1.39
CA GLU A 247 -4.79 14.13 -2.46
C GLU A 247 -5.07 13.36 -3.76
N VAL A 248 -5.66 12.17 -3.68
CA VAL A 248 -5.84 11.26 -4.84
C VAL A 248 -7.26 11.32 -5.41
N LYS A 249 -8.21 11.82 -4.63
CA LYS A 249 -9.61 11.97 -5.01
C LYS A 249 -9.82 13.02 -6.12
N HIS A 250 -8.88 13.94 -6.27
CA HIS A 250 -8.90 15.03 -7.25
C HIS A 250 -7.95 14.80 -8.44
#